data_AF-A0A2E0LIH4-F1
#
_entry.id   AF-A0A2E0LIH4-F1
#
_cell.length_a   1.000
_cell.length_b   1.000
_cell.length_c   1.000
_cell.angle_alpha   90.00
_cell.angle_beta   90.00
_cell.angle_gamma   90.00
#
_symmetry.space_group_name_H-M   'P 1'
#
loop_
_entity.id
_entity.type
_entity.pdbx_description
1 polymer ?
#
loop_
_entity_poly.entity_id
_entity_poly.type
_entity_poly.pdbx_seq_one_letter_code
_entity_poly.pdbx_strand_id
1 'polypeptide(L)'
;MLLEALVACAGVTLGAVATALGIELRDATLTAEGDLDFRGTLGVDKAAPVGFQAIRLNIAVDTDASDEALDSLFKLTERYCVVYQTLARPPALVVERQRR
;
A
#
# COMPACT_ATOMS: atom_id res chain seq x y z
N MET A 1 2.97 4.03 11.16
CA MET A 1 2.65 5.09 10.18
C MET A 1 2.77 4.70 8.71
N LEU A 2 3.90 4.17 8.15
CA LEU A 2 3.97 3.95 6.68
C LEU A 2 2.95 2.93 6.15
N LEU A 3 2.88 1.74 6.77
CA LEU A 3 1.93 0.70 6.36
C LEU A 3 0.46 1.12 6.61
N GLU A 4 0.21 1.89 7.67
CA GLU A 4 -1.11 2.48 7.92
C GLU A 4 -1.52 3.43 6.78
N ALA A 5 -0.59 4.27 6.29
CA ALA A 5 -0.86 5.14 5.15
C ALA A 5 -1.15 4.34 3.88
N LEU A 6 -0.47 3.21 3.67
CA LEU A 6 -0.75 2.30 2.56
C LEU A 6 -2.16 1.70 2.68
N VAL A 7 -2.52 1.13 3.84
CA VAL A 7 -3.84 0.56 4.10
C VAL A 7 -4.94 1.61 3.91
N ALA A 8 -4.77 2.80 4.47
CA ALA A 8 -5.75 3.88 4.37
C ALA A 8 -5.94 4.35 2.93
N CYS A 9 -4.85 4.56 2.19
CA CYS A 9 -4.91 4.99 0.79
C CYS A 9 -5.56 3.92 -0.08
N ALA A 10 -5.12 2.66 0.03
CA ALA A 10 -5.69 1.56 -0.73
C ALA A 10 -7.18 1.35 -0.42
N GLY A 11 -7.59 1.47 0.85
CA GLY A 11 -8.99 1.31 1.26
C GLY A 11 -9.91 2.37 0.65
N VAL A 12 -9.49 3.66 0.69
CA VAL A 12 -10.26 4.74 0.05
C VAL A 12 -10.30 4.56 -1.48
N THR A 13 -9.19 4.15 -2.10
CA THR A 13 -9.15 3.86 -3.53
C THR A 13 -10.08 2.70 -3.90
N LEU A 14 -10.08 1.61 -3.12
CA LEU A 14 -10.94 0.44 -3.34
C LEU A 14 -12.42 0.84 -3.35
N GLY A 15 -12.87 1.60 -2.35
CA GLY A 15 -14.26 2.06 -2.27
C GLY A 15 -14.66 2.97 -3.45
N ALA A 16 -13.75 3.86 -3.88
CA ALA A 16 -14.00 4.72 -5.03
C ALA A 16 -14.08 3.93 -6.35
N VAL A 17 -13.18 2.97 -6.55
CA VAL A 17 -13.19 2.09 -7.74
C VAL A 17 -14.43 1.19 -7.74
N ALA A 18 -14.79 0.59 -6.61
CA ALA A 18 -15.99 -0.24 -6.50
C ALA A 18 -17.25 0.56 -6.88
N THR A 19 -17.36 1.79 -6.36
CA THR A 19 -18.45 2.71 -6.73
C THR A 19 -18.48 2.99 -8.23
N ALA A 20 -17.32 3.26 -8.86
CA ALA A 20 -17.23 3.55 -10.28
C ALA A 20 -17.56 2.33 -11.18
N LEU A 21 -17.28 1.12 -10.69
CA LEU A 21 -17.60 -0.14 -11.38
C LEU A 21 -19.02 -0.66 -11.09
N GLY A 22 -19.77 0.00 -10.19
CA GLY A 22 -21.09 -0.47 -9.75
C GLY A 22 -21.04 -1.74 -8.91
N ILE A 23 -19.93 -1.99 -8.22
CA ILE A 23 -19.75 -3.14 -7.32
C ILE A 23 -20.19 -2.72 -5.91
N GLU A 24 -21.17 -3.43 -5.36
CA GLU A 24 -21.58 -3.26 -3.97
C GLU A 24 -20.61 -4.02 -3.04
N LEU A 25 -19.96 -3.30 -2.13
CA LEU A 25 -19.14 -3.90 -1.07
C LEU A 25 -19.90 -3.81 0.25
N ARG A 26 -20.24 -4.96 0.84
CA ARG A 26 -20.86 -5.03 2.17
C ARG A 26 -19.85 -4.78 3.28
N ASP A 27 -18.66 -5.36 3.12
CA ASP A 27 -17.52 -5.16 4.01
C ASP A 27 -16.21 -5.25 3.21
N ALA A 28 -15.16 -4.60 3.73
CA ALA A 28 -13.82 -4.71 3.20
C ALA A 28 -12.79 -4.55 4.32
N THR A 29 -11.92 -5.54 4.46
CA THR A 29 -10.80 -5.52 5.39
C THR A 29 -9.49 -5.50 4.62
N LEU A 30 -8.65 -4.50 4.91
CA LEU A 30 -7.32 -4.36 4.33
C LEU A 30 -6.28 -4.49 5.44
N THR A 31 -5.26 -5.29 5.19
CA THR A 31 -4.13 -5.47 6.11
C THR A 31 -2.82 -5.34 5.35
N ALA A 32 -1.82 -4.73 5.97
CA ALA A 32 -0.49 -4.64 5.40
C ALA A 32 0.55 -5.11 6.41
N GLU A 33 1.51 -5.88 5.91
CA GLU A 33 2.66 -6.38 6.66
C GLU A 33 3.95 -6.09 5.90
N GLY A 34 5.08 -6.09 6.58
CA GLY A 34 6.36 -5.89 5.92
C GLY A 34 7.55 -6.36 6.75
N ASP A 35 8.63 -6.67 6.05
CA ASP A 35 9.85 -7.22 6.63
C ASP A 35 10.90 -6.13 6.84
N LEU A 36 11.52 -6.13 8.01
CA LEU A 36 12.54 -5.16 8.42
C LEU A 36 13.72 -5.85 9.08
N ASP A 37 14.92 -5.35 8.80
CA ASP A 37 16.11 -5.67 9.59
C ASP A 37 16.48 -4.46 10.45
N PHE A 38 16.10 -4.52 11.73
CA PHE A 38 16.34 -3.42 12.67
C PHE A 38 17.82 -3.19 12.98
N ARG A 39 18.72 -4.13 12.66
CA ARG A 39 20.17 -3.95 12.89
C ARG A 39 20.71 -2.76 12.11
N GLY A 40 20.20 -2.52 10.90
CA GLY A 40 20.57 -1.35 10.09
C GLY A 40 20.09 -0.05 10.73
N THR A 41 18.79 0.04 11.04
CA THR A 41 18.18 1.25 11.64
C THR A 41 18.79 1.60 13.00
N LEU A 42 19.13 0.59 13.80
CA LEU A 42 19.75 0.78 15.12
C LEU A 42 21.28 0.94 15.05
N GLY A 43 21.88 0.87 13.87
CA GLY A 43 23.33 1.05 13.67
C GLY A 43 24.20 -0.09 14.21
N VAL A 44 23.61 -1.25 14.49
CA VAL A 44 24.31 -2.45 14.97
C VAL A 44 25.14 -3.09 13.85
N ASP A 45 24.59 -3.12 12.64
CA ASP A 45 25.25 -3.66 11.45
C ASP A 45 25.10 -2.67 10.29
N LYS A 46 26.23 -2.17 9.77
CA LYS A 46 26.25 -1.22 8.65
C LYS A 46 25.93 -1.86 7.30
N ALA A 47 26.03 -3.19 7.19
CA ALA A 47 25.68 -3.93 5.99
C ALA A 47 24.19 -4.29 5.93
N ALA A 48 23.47 -4.24 7.05
CA ALA A 48 22.04 -4.49 7.09
C ALA A 48 21.27 -3.34 6.39
N PRO A 49 20.39 -3.63 5.42
CA PRO A 49 19.64 -2.60 4.71
C PRO A 49 18.65 -1.89 5.64
N VAL A 50 18.56 -0.56 5.50
CA VAL A 50 17.57 0.26 6.22
C VAL A 50 16.33 0.46 5.36
N GLY A 51 15.16 0.13 5.92
CA GLY A 51 13.87 0.22 5.25
C GLY A 51 13.22 -1.15 5.02
N PHE A 52 11.98 -1.12 4.54
CA PHE A 52 11.21 -2.34 4.26
C PHE A 52 11.85 -3.12 3.12
N GLN A 53 12.03 -4.43 3.31
CA GLN A 53 12.58 -5.33 2.29
C GLN A 53 11.48 -5.93 1.42
N ALA A 54 10.32 -6.16 2.03
CA ALA A 54 9.11 -6.57 1.36
C ALA A 54 7.91 -6.00 2.10
N ILE A 55 6.85 -5.68 1.36
CA ILE A 55 5.56 -5.25 1.88
C ILE A 55 4.50 -6.08 1.17
N ARG A 56 3.51 -6.56 1.92
CA ARG A 56 2.37 -7.33 1.39
C ARG A 56 1.09 -6.64 1.84
N LEU A 57 0.22 -6.33 0.88
CA LEU A 57 -1.11 -5.76 1.12
C LEU A 57 -2.14 -6.83 0.80
N ASN A 58 -2.92 -7.23 1.79
CA ASN A 58 -4.01 -8.19 1.64
C ASN A 58 -5.33 -7.43 1.70
N ILE A 59 -6.21 -7.71 0.74
CA ILE A 59 -7.53 -7.10 0.62
C ILE A 59 -8.55 -8.24 0.63
N ALA A 60 -9.40 -8.26 1.66
CA ALA A 60 -10.55 -9.16 1.75
C ALA A 60 -11.82 -8.33 1.62
N VAL A 61 -12.76 -8.79 0.78
CA VAL A 61 -14.02 -8.09 0.51
C VAL A 61 -15.19 -9.05 0.63
N ASP A 62 -16.32 -8.55 1.10
CA ASP A 62 -17.62 -9.24 1.05
C ASP A 62 -18.50 -8.58 -0.02
N THR A 63 -18.79 -9.32 -1.08
CA THR A 63 -19.57 -8.87 -2.24
C THR A 63 -20.07 -10.06 -3.05
N ASP A 64 -21.09 -9.84 -3.88
CA ASP A 64 -21.61 -10.83 -4.84
C ASP A 64 -21.07 -10.61 -6.26
N ALA A 65 -20.07 -9.75 -6.43
CA ALA A 65 -19.41 -9.52 -7.71
C ALA A 65 -18.75 -10.79 -8.25
N SER A 66 -18.72 -10.94 -9.57
CA SER A 66 -18.01 -12.05 -10.21
C SER A 66 -16.49 -11.92 -10.05
N ASP A 67 -15.77 -13.02 -10.24
CA ASP A 67 -14.30 -13.05 -10.16
C ASP A 67 -13.67 -12.05 -11.16
N GLU A 68 -14.23 -11.91 -12.36
CA GLU A 68 -13.73 -10.96 -13.35
C GLU A 68 -13.91 -9.49 -12.92
N ALA A 69 -15.00 -9.21 -12.21
CA ALA A 69 -15.26 -7.88 -11.64
C ALA A 69 -14.33 -7.60 -10.45
N LEU A 70 -14.05 -8.60 -9.61
CA LEU A 70 -13.08 -8.53 -8.52
C LEU A 70 -11.65 -8.32 -9.02
N ASP A 71 -11.23 -9.04 -10.05
CA ASP A 71 -9.93 -8.86 -10.69
C ASP A 71 -9.76 -7.43 -11.20
N SER A 72 -10.81 -6.89 -11.82
CA SER A 72 -10.84 -5.51 -12.30
C SER A 72 -10.75 -4.51 -11.14
N LEU A 73 -11.52 -4.75 -10.07
CA LEU A 73 -11.50 -3.92 -8.86
C LEU A 73 -10.10 -3.86 -8.23
N PHE A 74 -9.46 -5.01 -8.00
CA PHE A 74 -8.14 -5.06 -7.37
C PHE A 74 -7.06 -4.46 -8.26
N LYS A 75 -7.07 -4.78 -9.56
CA LYS A 75 -6.13 -4.22 -10.54
C LYS A 75 -6.21 -2.69 -10.60
N LEU A 76 -7.42 -2.13 -10.60
CA LEU A 76 -7.61 -0.69 -10.61
C LEU A 76 -7.27 -0.05 -9.27
N THR A 77 -7.56 -0.72 -8.16
CA THR A 77 -7.15 -0.27 -6.81
C THR A 77 -5.64 -0.17 -6.71
N GLU A 78 -4.91 -1.20 -7.13
CA GLU A 78 -3.44 -1.19 -7.19
C GLU A 78 -2.94 -0.03 -8.07
N ARG A 79 -3.50 0.11 -9.27
CA ARG A 79 -3.10 1.13 -10.25
C ARG A 79 -3.30 2.55 -9.74
N TYR A 80 -4.39 2.82 -9.02
CA TYR A 80 -4.77 4.17 -8.61
C TYR A 80 -4.41 4.51 -7.15
N CYS A 81 -3.98 3.54 -6.35
CA CYS A 81 -3.48 3.79 -5.01
C CYS A 81 -2.15 4.58 -5.07
N VAL A 82 -2.21 5.87 -4.74
CA VAL A 82 -1.07 6.78 -4.80
C VAL A 82 0.09 6.29 -3.92
N VAL A 83 -0.20 5.79 -2.72
CA VAL A 83 0.83 5.31 -1.79
C VAL A 83 1.49 4.04 -2.33
N TYR A 84 0.70 3.07 -2.81
CA TYR A 84 1.26 1.86 -3.42
C TYR A 84 2.17 2.21 -4.61
N GLN A 85 1.70 3.09 -5.50
CA GLN A 85 2.49 3.49 -6.67
C GLN A 85 3.75 4.27 -6.30
N THR A 86 3.71 5.13 -5.28
CA THR A 86 4.89 5.82 -4.73
C THR A 86 5.91 4.85 -4.16
N LEU A 87 5.47 3.76 -3.51
CA LEU A 87 6.37 2.74 -2.96
C LEU A 87 6.95 1.85 -4.06
N ALA A 88 6.13 1.42 -5.01
CA ALA A 88 6.55 0.56 -6.12
C ALA A 88 7.47 1.30 -7.11
N ARG A 89 7.28 2.61 -7.25
CA ARG A 89 8.06 3.49 -8.12
C ARG A 89 8.47 4.75 -7.34
N PRO A 90 9.53 4.67 -6.52
CA PRO A 90 9.97 5.76 -5.67
C PRO A 90 10.26 7.03 -6.48
N PRO A 91 9.70 8.19 -6.11
CA PRO A 91 10.09 9.45 -6.71
C PRO A 91 11.52 9.82 -6.28
N ALA A 92 12.11 10.83 -6.93
CA ALA A 92 13.35 11.41 -6.47
C ALA A 92 13.18 11.98 -5.05
N LEU A 93 14.01 11.52 -4.11
CA LEU A 93 14.03 12.01 -2.74
C LEU A 93 15.27 12.87 -2.54
N VAL A 94 15.07 14.11 -2.06
CA VAL A 94 16.15 15.05 -1.77
C VAL A 94 16.05 15.47 -0.31
N VAL A 95 17.17 15.37 0.41
CA VAL A 95 17.30 15.88 1.78
C VAL A 95 18.17 17.12 1.71
N GLU A 96 17.55 18.28 1.93
CA GLU A 96 18.25 19.56 1.95
C GLU A 96 18.49 20.04 3.37
N ARG A 97 19.71 20.51 3.65
CA ARG A 97 20.03 21.14 4.93
C ARG A 97 19.74 22.64 4.85
N GLN A 98 18.71 23.08 5.54
CA GLN A 98 18.45 24.49 5.76
C GLN A 98 19.10 24.92 7.10
N ARG A 99 19.97 25.92 7.07
CA ARG A 99 20.42 26.62 8.29
C ARG A 99 19.43 27.75 8.56
N ARG A 100 18.80 27.75 9.74
CA ARG A 100 18.08 28.93 10.24
C ARG A 100 19.06 29.97 10.76
#